data_AF-A0A9D6QEY3-F1
#
_entry.id   AF-A0A9D6QEY3-F1
#
_cell.length_a   1.000
_cell.length_b   1.000
_cell.length_c   1.000
_cell.angle_alpha   90.00
_cell.angle_beta   90.00
_cell.angle_gamma   90.00
#
_symmetry.space_group_name_H-M   'P 1'
#
loop_
_entity.id
_entity.type
_entity.pdbx_description
1 polymer ?
#
loop_
_entity_poly.entity_id
_entity_poly.type
_entity_poly.pdbx_seq_one_letter_code
_entity_poly.pdbx_strand_id
1 'polypeptide(L)'
;MQKRSMSFTAMVAAMALASCGQAPTSAPAPATTSATAAEPAATANTAQLAYIVSQHSPLLDAAARTAISQDFNGAPLSGPRAQHQVTADNVRCRSTNPPSGVPECSVTYSASGEPVAIAGEDATALFAALAAAGIQDDAGMGHITRELTALQCTVDDTVAQDTPANGDQVAGFSCHFNSAP
;
A
#
# COMPACT_ATOMS: atom_id res chain seq x y z
N MET A 1 56.77 -19.42 -16.40
CA MET A 1 55.80 -18.60 -17.17
C MET A 1 55.90 -17.16 -16.63
N GLN A 2 56.90 -16.34 -16.95
CA GLN A 2 57.11 -15.54 -18.18
C GLN A 2 55.84 -14.76 -18.59
N LYS A 3 55.61 -13.54 -18.08
CA LYS A 3 56.13 -12.21 -18.54
C LYS A 3 55.41 -11.71 -19.80
N ARG A 4 54.60 -10.64 -19.67
CA ARG A 4 54.70 -9.38 -20.46
C ARG A 4 53.48 -8.47 -20.26
N SER A 5 53.74 -7.27 -19.74
CA SER A 5 53.04 -6.02 -20.08
C SER A 5 52.92 -5.87 -21.59
N MET A 6 51.87 -5.20 -22.09
CA MET A 6 52.00 -4.05 -23.01
C MET A 6 50.71 -3.21 -23.00
N SER A 7 50.88 -1.92 -22.73
CA SER A 7 49.94 -0.84 -23.03
C SER A 7 49.62 -0.77 -24.52
N PHE A 8 48.41 -0.28 -24.86
CA PHE A 8 48.19 0.43 -26.11
C PHE A 8 47.51 1.76 -25.82
N THR A 9 48.23 2.83 -26.15
CA THR A 9 47.86 4.24 -26.13
C THR A 9 47.53 4.68 -27.55
N ALA A 10 46.70 5.73 -27.66
CA ALA A 10 46.45 6.60 -28.82
C ALA A 10 45.33 6.11 -29.77
N MET A 11 44.52 6.96 -30.40
CA MET A 11 44.69 8.39 -30.69
C MET A 11 43.34 9.05 -31.05
N VAL A 12 43.23 10.29 -30.59
CA VAL A 12 42.41 11.44 -30.97
C VAL A 12 41.98 11.52 -32.46
N ALA A 13 40.75 12.01 -32.71
CA ALA A 13 40.43 13.21 -33.52
C ALA A 13 39.16 13.06 -34.39
N ALA A 14 38.20 13.97 -34.23
CA ALA A 14 37.85 14.97 -35.26
C ALA A 14 36.50 15.67 -34.93
N MET A 15 36.57 16.98 -34.73
CA MET A 15 35.46 17.92 -34.83
C MET A 15 34.95 18.03 -36.27
N ALA A 16 33.65 18.23 -36.45
CA ALA A 16 33.10 18.96 -37.58
C ALA A 16 31.86 19.77 -37.14
N LEU A 17 31.97 21.09 -37.24
CA LEU A 17 30.90 22.08 -37.16
C LEU A 17 30.32 22.28 -38.57
N ALA A 18 28.99 22.29 -38.72
CA ALA A 18 28.32 22.92 -39.86
C ALA A 18 26.89 23.33 -39.49
N SER A 19 26.64 24.64 -39.64
CA SER A 19 25.39 25.37 -39.40
C SER A 19 24.45 25.30 -40.61
N CYS A 20 23.13 25.33 -40.39
CA CYS A 20 22.17 26.21 -41.08
C CYS A 20 20.76 26.06 -40.46
N GLY A 21 20.11 27.19 -40.19
CA GLY A 21 18.79 27.27 -39.53
C GLY A 21 17.57 27.20 -40.44
N GLN A 22 16.39 27.32 -39.78
CA GLN A 22 14.98 27.50 -40.21
C GLN A 22 14.10 26.45 -39.48
N ALA A 23 12.91 26.67 -38.90
CA ALA A 23 11.99 27.79 -38.65
C ALA A 23 11.00 27.31 -37.55
N PRO A 24 10.15 28.17 -36.92
CA PRO A 24 9.30 27.78 -35.80
C PRO A 24 7.92 27.30 -36.26
N THR A 25 7.51 26.08 -35.89
CA THR A 25 6.12 25.65 -36.10
C THR A 25 5.65 24.65 -35.05
N SER A 26 4.52 25.00 -34.42
CA SER A 26 3.53 24.16 -33.75
C SER A 26 3.88 23.53 -32.40
N ALA A 27 3.39 24.20 -31.36
CA ALA A 27 3.12 23.63 -30.05
C ALA A 27 2.13 22.44 -30.15
N PRO A 28 2.45 21.26 -29.57
CA PRO A 28 1.41 20.33 -29.15
C PRO A 28 0.84 20.82 -27.81
N ALA A 29 -0.49 20.94 -27.76
CA ALA A 29 -1.27 21.19 -26.56
C ALA A 29 -0.88 20.19 -25.45
N PRO A 30 -0.99 20.57 -24.15
CA PRO A 30 -0.90 19.59 -23.08
C PRO A 30 -2.04 18.60 -23.29
N ALA A 31 -1.69 17.37 -23.68
CA ALA A 31 -2.60 16.25 -23.53
C ALA A 31 -2.88 16.16 -22.02
N THR A 32 -4.08 16.55 -21.62
CA THR A 32 -4.68 16.15 -20.36
C THR A 32 -4.71 14.62 -20.38
N THR A 33 -3.66 14.03 -19.86
CA THR A 33 -3.66 12.64 -19.43
C THR A 33 -4.73 12.57 -18.36
N SER A 34 -5.93 12.11 -18.75
CA SER A 34 -6.93 11.67 -17.79
C SER A 34 -6.21 10.72 -16.84
N ALA A 35 -6.12 11.10 -15.57
CA ALA A 35 -5.68 10.22 -14.51
C ALA A 35 -6.61 9.01 -14.56
N THR A 36 -6.14 7.93 -15.19
CA THR A 36 -6.74 6.63 -14.98
C THR A 36 -6.58 6.40 -13.48
N ALA A 37 -7.69 6.26 -12.78
CA ALA A 37 -7.66 5.71 -11.43
C ALA A 37 -6.80 4.45 -11.54
N ALA A 38 -5.69 4.43 -10.79
CA ALA A 38 -4.87 3.26 -10.71
C ALA A 38 -5.79 2.13 -10.26
N GLU A 39 -6.00 1.16 -11.14
CA GLU A 39 -6.58 -0.13 -10.77
C GLU A 39 -5.80 -0.60 -9.53
N PRO A 40 -6.46 -1.03 -8.45
CA PRO A 40 -5.75 -1.49 -7.27
C PRO A 40 -4.79 -2.57 -7.73
N ALA A 41 -3.49 -2.30 -7.60
CA ALA A 41 -2.49 -3.23 -8.05
C ALA A 41 -2.76 -4.56 -7.36
N ALA A 42 -3.04 -5.60 -8.14
CA ALA A 42 -3.25 -6.98 -7.69
C ALA A 42 -1.99 -7.60 -7.02
N THR A 43 -1.04 -6.77 -6.61
CA THR A 43 0.23 -7.07 -5.94
C THR A 43 0.37 -6.39 -4.57
N ALA A 44 -0.57 -5.55 -4.16
CA ALA A 44 -0.58 -4.92 -2.84
C ALA A 44 -1.00 -5.95 -1.77
N ASN A 45 -0.13 -6.21 -0.78
CA ASN A 45 -0.48 -7.07 0.36
C ASN A 45 -1.41 -6.28 1.29
N THR A 46 -2.71 -6.48 1.12
CA THR A 46 -3.78 -5.75 1.82
C THR A 46 -4.43 -6.58 2.94
N ALA A 47 -4.04 -7.85 3.10
CA ALA A 47 -4.63 -8.74 4.11
C ALA A 47 -4.39 -8.23 5.54
N GLN A 48 -3.16 -7.79 5.85
CA GLN A 48 -2.84 -7.20 7.16
C GLN A 48 -3.66 -5.92 7.43
N LEU A 49 -3.83 -5.08 6.40
CA LEU A 49 -4.64 -3.86 6.48
C LEU A 49 -6.10 -4.20 6.79
N ALA A 50 -6.70 -5.13 6.04
CA ALA A 50 -8.07 -5.60 6.26
C ALA A 50 -8.23 -6.22 7.65
N TYR A 51 -7.28 -7.06 8.08
CA TYR A 51 -7.29 -7.69 9.39
C TYR A 51 -7.29 -6.64 10.50
N ILE A 52 -6.29 -5.75 10.57
CA ILE A 52 -6.22 -4.75 11.66
C ILE A 52 -7.48 -3.87 11.66
N VAL A 53 -7.89 -3.34 10.51
CA VAL A 53 -9.09 -2.49 10.44
C VAL A 53 -10.34 -3.25 10.88
N SER A 54 -10.47 -4.54 10.56
CA SER A 54 -11.61 -5.35 11.01
C SER A 54 -11.65 -5.52 12.53
N GLN A 55 -10.49 -5.75 13.17
CA GLN A 55 -10.41 -6.01 14.61
C GLN A 55 -10.83 -4.81 15.45
N HIS A 56 -10.67 -3.60 14.92
CA HIS A 56 -11.04 -2.34 15.58
C HIS A 56 -12.37 -1.77 15.07
N SER A 57 -13.06 -2.45 14.16
CA SER A 57 -14.28 -1.94 13.55
C SER A 57 -15.48 -2.09 14.49
N PRO A 58 -16.23 -1.00 14.77
CA PRO A 58 -17.51 -1.07 15.46
C PRO A 58 -18.65 -1.55 14.56
N LEU A 59 -18.42 -1.62 13.23
CA LEU A 59 -19.41 -2.07 12.24
C LEU A 59 -19.52 -3.59 12.17
N LEU A 60 -18.48 -4.30 12.61
CA LEU A 60 -18.43 -5.76 12.62
C LEU A 60 -18.81 -6.28 14.01
N ASP A 61 -19.65 -7.31 14.03
CA ASP A 61 -19.91 -8.05 15.26
C ASP A 61 -18.69 -8.92 15.66
N ALA A 62 -18.74 -9.46 16.88
CA ALA A 62 -17.64 -10.26 17.42
C ALA A 62 -17.42 -11.58 16.64
N ALA A 63 -18.46 -12.15 16.03
CA ALA A 63 -18.35 -13.38 15.27
C ALA A 63 -17.64 -13.14 13.93
N ALA A 64 -17.98 -12.07 13.22
CA ALA A 64 -17.30 -11.64 12.00
C ALA A 64 -15.82 -11.33 12.25
N ARG A 65 -15.48 -10.57 13.30
CA ARG A 65 -14.08 -10.31 13.67
C ARG A 65 -13.31 -11.61 14.00
N THR A 66 -13.98 -12.56 14.65
CA THR A 66 -13.38 -13.86 14.96
C THR A 66 -13.14 -14.68 13.70
N ALA A 67 -14.10 -14.72 12.76
CA ALA A 67 -13.95 -15.40 11.48
C ALA A 67 -12.79 -14.81 10.67
N ILE A 68 -12.76 -13.48 10.50
CA ILE A 68 -11.67 -12.77 9.81
C ILE A 68 -10.31 -13.05 10.47
N SER A 69 -10.26 -13.08 11.80
CA SER A 69 -9.05 -13.46 12.53
C SER A 69 -8.65 -14.92 12.26
N GLN A 70 -9.61 -15.84 12.18
CA GLN A 70 -9.31 -17.24 11.87
C GLN A 70 -8.78 -17.39 10.46
N ASP A 71 -9.41 -16.74 9.48
CA ASP A 71 -8.96 -16.72 8.09
C ASP A 71 -7.56 -16.12 7.94
N PHE A 72 -7.32 -14.97 8.56
CA PHE A 72 -6.02 -14.30 8.50
C PHE A 72 -4.89 -15.17 9.09
N ASN A 73 -5.18 -15.93 10.14
CA ASN A 73 -4.20 -16.80 10.81
C ASN A 73 -4.18 -18.23 10.26
N GLY A 74 -4.95 -18.54 9.21
CA GLY A 74 -5.07 -19.90 8.65
C GLY A 74 -5.69 -20.92 9.62
N ALA A 75 -6.44 -20.45 10.60
CA ALA A 75 -7.16 -21.29 11.57
C ALA A 75 -8.52 -21.73 11.00
N PRO A 76 -9.03 -22.91 11.40
CA PRO A 76 -10.36 -23.35 10.99
C PRO A 76 -11.46 -22.45 11.57
N LEU A 77 -12.50 -22.19 10.79
CA LEU A 77 -13.64 -21.41 11.24
C LEU A 77 -14.41 -22.11 12.36
N SER A 78 -14.87 -21.32 13.33
CA SER A 78 -15.80 -21.77 14.37
C SER A 78 -17.27 -21.71 13.96
N GLY A 79 -17.58 -21.04 12.85
CA GLY A 79 -18.94 -20.82 12.34
C GLY A 79 -19.08 -21.17 10.85
N PRO A 80 -20.26 -20.93 10.26
CA PRO A 80 -20.45 -21.07 8.83
C PRO A 80 -19.61 -20.03 8.06
N ARG A 81 -19.11 -20.42 6.89
CA ARG A 81 -18.43 -19.52 5.96
C ARG A 81 -19.37 -18.40 5.51
N ALA A 82 -18.88 -17.18 5.46
CA ALA A 82 -19.58 -15.99 4.98
C ALA A 82 -18.64 -15.08 4.17
N GLN A 83 -19.18 -13.97 3.66
CA GLN A 83 -18.38 -12.85 3.18
C GLN A 83 -18.54 -11.68 4.15
N HIS A 84 -17.43 -11.06 4.53
CA HIS A 84 -17.40 -9.92 5.44
C HIS A 84 -16.92 -8.67 4.71
N GLN A 85 -17.64 -7.57 4.91
CA GLN A 85 -17.25 -6.27 4.39
C GLN A 85 -16.57 -5.46 5.50
N VAL A 86 -15.28 -5.22 5.33
CA VAL A 86 -14.49 -4.35 6.22
C VAL A 86 -14.42 -2.97 5.58
N THR A 87 -15.02 -1.97 6.21
CA THR A 87 -15.07 -0.61 5.66
C THR A 87 -14.55 0.42 6.65
N ALA A 88 -13.90 1.47 6.14
CA ALA A 88 -13.49 2.64 6.90
C ALA A 88 -13.45 3.87 5.99
N ASP A 89 -13.84 5.03 6.51
CA ASP A 89 -13.84 6.28 5.76
C ASP A 89 -12.40 6.81 5.57
N ASN A 90 -11.58 6.67 6.61
CA ASN A 90 -10.20 7.14 6.64
C ASN A 90 -9.35 6.23 7.52
N VAL A 91 -8.14 5.93 7.05
CA VAL A 91 -7.08 5.28 7.83
C VAL A 91 -5.86 6.16 7.71
N ARG A 92 -5.37 6.65 8.85
CA ARG A 92 -4.25 7.58 8.91
C ARG A 92 -3.25 7.13 9.94
N CYS A 93 -1.98 7.13 9.56
CA CYS A 93 -0.87 6.89 10.47
C CYS A 93 0.21 7.95 10.30
N ARG A 94 0.78 8.40 11.41
CA ARG A 94 1.85 9.39 11.47
C ARG A 94 3.04 8.84 12.25
N SER A 95 4.24 9.00 11.72
CA SER A 95 5.49 8.68 12.41
C SER A 95 6.49 9.83 12.30
N THR A 96 7.52 9.81 13.12
CA THR A 96 8.67 10.74 13.00
C THR A 96 9.43 10.48 11.69
N ASN A 97 10.25 11.43 11.24
CA ASN A 97 11.10 11.25 10.05
C ASN A 97 12.60 11.40 10.42
N PRO A 98 13.43 10.33 10.34
CA PRO A 98 13.08 8.96 9.92
C PRO A 98 12.14 8.27 10.92
N PRO A 99 11.33 7.28 10.49
CA PRO A 99 10.42 6.56 11.37
C PRO A 99 11.17 5.93 12.53
N SER A 100 10.82 6.39 13.73
CA SER A 100 11.36 5.93 14.99
C SER A 100 10.25 5.88 16.03
N GLY A 101 10.26 4.81 16.85
CA GLY A 101 9.19 4.55 17.81
C GLY A 101 7.91 4.02 17.18
N VAL A 102 6.84 3.97 17.98
CA VAL A 102 5.51 3.50 17.58
C VAL A 102 4.79 4.63 16.84
N PRO A 103 4.25 4.40 15.64
CA PRO A 103 3.47 5.41 14.92
C PRO A 103 2.14 5.68 15.62
N GLU A 104 1.62 6.89 15.45
CA GLU A 104 0.28 7.28 15.88
C GLU A 104 -0.70 6.97 14.75
N CYS A 105 -1.60 6.01 14.95
CA CYS A 105 -2.56 5.58 13.94
C CYS A 105 -4.01 5.78 14.40
N SER A 106 -4.90 6.10 13.48
CA SER A 106 -6.33 6.23 13.72
C SER A 106 -7.15 5.75 12.52
N VAL A 107 -8.31 5.17 12.80
CA VAL A 107 -9.28 4.73 11.79
C VAL A 107 -10.63 5.38 12.06
N THR A 108 -11.21 6.04 11.05
CA THR A 108 -12.56 6.58 11.13
C THR A 108 -13.53 5.65 10.43
N TYR A 109 -14.60 5.25 11.13
CA TYR A 109 -15.65 4.39 10.60
C TYR A 109 -16.95 5.18 10.40
N SER A 110 -17.70 4.84 9.35
CA SER A 110 -18.89 5.62 8.94
C SER A 110 -20.00 5.65 9.99
N ALA A 111 -20.04 4.71 10.94
CA ALA A 111 -21.01 4.70 12.02
C ALA A 111 -20.61 5.55 13.24
N SER A 112 -19.32 5.68 13.55
CA SER A 112 -18.88 6.40 14.76
C SER A 112 -18.66 7.88 14.49
N GLY A 113 -18.18 8.24 13.29
CA GLY A 113 -17.71 9.59 12.96
C GLY A 113 -16.47 10.05 13.76
N GLU A 114 -16.24 9.48 14.94
CA GLU A 114 -15.05 9.68 15.75
C GLU A 114 -13.92 8.71 15.32
N PRO A 115 -12.66 9.20 15.19
CA PRO A 115 -11.50 8.36 14.93
C PRO A 115 -11.21 7.40 16.10
N VAL A 116 -11.10 6.11 15.80
CA VAL A 116 -10.65 5.08 16.73
C VAL A 116 -9.12 5.04 16.70
N ALA A 117 -8.48 5.32 17.83
CA ALA A 117 -7.03 5.24 17.96
C ALA A 117 -6.53 3.80 17.95
N ILE A 118 -5.53 3.52 17.14
CA ILE A 118 -4.82 2.24 17.06
C ILE A 118 -3.45 2.43 17.73
N ALA A 119 -3.09 1.55 18.65
CA ALA A 119 -1.90 1.71 19.50
C ALA A 119 -1.00 0.47 19.48
N GLY A 120 0.26 0.66 19.88
CA GLY A 120 1.21 -0.43 20.10
C GLY A 120 1.60 -1.19 18.83
N GLU A 121 1.57 -2.51 18.91
CA GLU A 121 1.98 -3.40 17.81
C GLU A 121 1.05 -3.24 16.60
N ASP A 122 -0.26 -3.12 16.81
CA ASP A 122 -1.23 -2.90 15.74
C ASP A 122 -0.97 -1.59 14.99
N ALA A 123 -0.57 -0.52 15.68
CA ALA A 123 -0.23 0.74 15.02
C ALA A 123 1.01 0.58 14.13
N THR A 124 2.02 -0.13 14.63
CA THR A 124 3.24 -0.42 13.88
C THR A 124 2.95 -1.28 12.65
N ALA A 125 2.14 -2.33 12.83
CA ALA A 125 1.73 -3.24 11.77
C ALA A 125 0.84 -2.53 10.74
N LEU A 126 -0.07 -1.64 11.17
CA LEU A 126 -0.92 -0.86 10.29
C LEU A 126 -0.11 0.13 9.45
N PHE A 127 0.85 0.82 10.06
CA PHE A 127 1.75 1.71 9.33
C PHE A 127 2.56 0.95 8.26
N ALA A 128 3.05 -0.25 8.58
CA ALA A 128 3.73 -1.11 7.62
C ALA A 128 2.77 -1.62 6.52
N ALA A 129 1.55 -2.03 6.89
CA ALA A 129 0.53 -2.50 5.97
C ALA A 129 0.11 -1.43 4.97
N LEU A 130 0.03 -0.16 5.37
CA LEU A 130 -0.24 0.95 4.45
C LEU A 130 0.84 1.05 3.35
N ALA A 131 2.13 0.94 3.70
CA ALA A 131 3.20 0.92 2.71
C ALA A 131 3.16 -0.34 1.83
N ALA A 132 2.90 -1.51 2.42
CA ALA A 132 2.74 -2.76 1.66
C ALA A 132 1.53 -2.71 0.70
N ALA A 133 0.51 -1.92 1.05
CA ALA A 133 -0.63 -1.62 0.22
C ALA A 133 -0.34 -0.56 -0.87
N GLY A 134 0.87 0.00 -0.92
CA GLY A 134 1.30 0.98 -1.91
C GLY A 134 1.04 2.44 -1.54
N ILE A 135 0.58 2.74 -0.32
CA ILE A 135 0.43 4.10 0.16
C ILE A 135 1.81 4.72 0.34
N GLN A 136 2.04 5.84 -0.36
CA GLN A 136 3.31 6.56 -0.31
C GLN A 136 3.40 7.41 0.96
N ASP A 137 4.63 7.75 1.36
CA ASP A 137 4.87 8.68 2.46
C ASP A 137 4.55 10.11 2.00
N ASP A 138 3.62 10.75 2.70
CA ASP A 138 3.49 12.21 2.68
C ASP A 138 4.48 12.81 3.69
N ALA A 139 5.55 13.40 3.16
CA ALA A 139 6.64 13.94 3.95
C ALA A 139 6.32 15.36 4.43
N GLY A 140 5.96 15.48 5.71
CA GLY A 140 5.83 16.75 6.41
C GLY A 140 7.15 17.16 7.09
N MET A 141 7.16 18.36 7.70
CA MET A 141 8.30 18.81 8.51
C MET A 141 8.51 17.89 9.73
N GLY A 142 9.51 17.01 9.66
CA GLY A 142 9.92 16.13 10.77
C GLY A 142 9.04 14.89 10.99
N HIS A 143 8.09 14.61 10.11
CA HIS A 143 7.20 13.46 10.20
C HIS A 143 6.85 12.93 8.82
N ILE A 144 6.44 11.67 8.77
CA ILE A 144 5.84 11.03 7.60
C ILE A 144 4.42 10.62 7.94
N THR A 145 3.50 10.84 7.00
CA THR A 145 2.11 10.43 7.11
C THR A 145 1.79 9.41 6.02
N ARG A 146 1.04 8.37 6.37
CA ARG A 146 0.42 7.45 5.41
C ARG A 146 -1.08 7.50 5.62
N GLU A 147 -1.81 7.77 4.55
CA GLU A 147 -3.24 7.97 4.64
C GLU A 147 -3.96 7.41 3.41
N LEU A 148 -5.08 6.75 3.66
CA LEU A 148 -6.02 6.33 2.64
C LEU A 148 -7.44 6.69 3.04
N THR A 149 -8.32 6.75 2.05
CA THR A 149 -9.74 7.06 2.21
C THR A 149 -10.61 6.05 1.50
N ALA A 150 -11.88 5.96 1.93
CA ALA A 150 -12.89 5.07 1.35
C ALA A 150 -12.42 3.61 1.25
N LEU A 151 -11.85 3.09 2.34
CA LEU A 151 -11.42 1.70 2.42
C LEU A 151 -12.63 0.77 2.38
N GLN A 152 -12.59 -0.16 1.44
CA GLN A 152 -13.56 -1.24 1.30
C GLN A 152 -12.80 -2.52 1.02
N CYS A 153 -12.80 -3.43 1.98
CA CYS A 153 -12.26 -4.76 1.82
C CYS A 153 -13.36 -5.81 1.89
N THR A 154 -13.20 -6.86 1.09
CA THR A 154 -13.99 -8.07 1.16
C THR A 154 -13.10 -9.18 1.70
N VAL A 155 -13.59 -9.85 2.75
CA VAL A 155 -13.02 -11.09 3.27
C VAL A 155 -13.97 -12.22 2.89
N ASP A 156 -13.49 -13.18 2.10
CA ASP A 156 -14.25 -14.35 1.68
C ASP A 156 -13.73 -15.61 2.38
N ASP A 157 -14.47 -16.04 3.39
CA ASP A 157 -14.20 -17.22 4.19
C ASP A 157 -14.06 -18.50 3.34
N THR A 158 -14.76 -18.58 2.20
CA THR A 158 -14.64 -19.75 1.32
C THR A 158 -13.27 -19.79 0.68
N VAL A 159 -12.82 -18.66 0.12
CA VAL A 159 -11.50 -18.56 -0.51
C VAL A 159 -10.39 -18.72 0.53
N ALA A 160 -10.53 -18.07 1.69
CA ALA A 160 -9.54 -18.14 2.76
C ALA A 160 -9.42 -19.56 3.33
N GLN A 161 -10.53 -20.28 3.52
CA GLN A 161 -10.50 -21.64 4.06
C GLN A 161 -10.13 -22.70 3.03
N ASP A 162 -10.40 -22.47 1.74
CA ASP A 162 -9.98 -23.38 0.67
C ASP A 162 -8.49 -23.19 0.31
N THR A 163 -7.93 -22.01 0.60
CA THR A 163 -6.49 -21.71 0.51
C THR A 163 -6.00 -21.06 1.82
N PRO A 164 -5.87 -21.84 2.92
CA PRO A 164 -5.48 -21.31 4.22
C PRO A 164 -4.15 -20.58 4.18
N ALA A 165 -4.04 -19.51 4.96
CA ALA A 165 -2.82 -18.74 5.07
C ALA A 165 -1.61 -19.61 5.47
N ASN A 166 -0.48 -19.41 4.81
CA ASN A 166 0.77 -20.13 5.06
C ASN A 166 2.00 -19.21 5.00
N GLY A 167 2.33 -18.58 6.13
CA GLY A 167 3.36 -17.55 6.18
C GLY A 167 2.82 -16.23 5.63
N ASP A 168 3.46 -15.66 4.62
CA ASP A 168 3.11 -14.33 4.09
C ASP A 168 1.96 -14.34 3.06
N GLN A 169 1.52 -15.52 2.61
CA GLN A 169 0.42 -15.66 1.66
C GLN A 169 -0.89 -15.79 2.44
N VAL A 170 -1.79 -14.82 2.23
CA VAL A 170 -3.12 -14.80 2.82
C VAL A 170 -4.14 -14.64 1.70
N ALA A 171 -4.96 -15.67 1.45
CA ALA A 171 -6.00 -15.68 0.42
C ALA A 171 -7.34 -15.19 0.97
N GLY A 172 -8.25 -14.79 0.08
CA GLY A 172 -9.60 -14.39 0.45
C GLY A 172 -9.73 -12.95 0.96
N PHE A 173 -8.66 -12.14 0.91
CA PHE A 173 -8.68 -10.73 1.27
C PHE A 173 -8.46 -9.88 0.02
N SER A 174 -9.39 -8.98 -0.28
CA SER A 174 -9.26 -7.99 -1.35
C SER A 174 -9.68 -6.62 -0.83
N CYS A 175 -8.95 -5.57 -1.21
CA CYS A 175 -9.24 -4.20 -0.76
C CYS A 175 -9.21 -3.21 -1.91
N HIS A 176 -10.10 -2.22 -1.83
CA HIS A 176 -10.17 -1.04 -2.67
C HIS A 176 -10.14 0.19 -1.77
N PHE A 177 -9.39 1.22 -2.15
CA PHE A 177 -9.28 2.48 -1.43
C PHE A 177 -8.73 3.56 -2.36
N ASN A 178 -8.86 4.81 -1.94
CA ASN A 178 -8.17 5.94 -2.57
C ASN A 178 -6.95 6.32 -1.72
N SER A 179 -5.81 6.58 -2.35
CA SER A 179 -4.73 7.29 -1.67
C SER A 179 -5.20 8.69 -1.31
N ALA A 180 -4.88 9.17 -0.11
CA ALA A 180 -5.14 10.56 0.23
C ALA A 180 -4.36 11.48 -0.75
N PRO A 181 -4.94 12.63 -1.13
CA PRO A 181 -4.30 13.60 -2.03
C PRO A 181 -3.08 14.27 -1.41
#